data_AF-B4VW96-F1
#
_entry.id   AF-B4VW96-F1
#
_cell.length_a   1.000
_cell.length_b   1.000
_cell.length_c   1.000
_cell.angle_alpha   90.00
_cell.angle_beta   90.00
_cell.angle_gamma   90.00
#
_symmetry.space_group_name_H-M   'P 1'
#
loop_
_entity.id
_entity.type
_entity.pdbx_description
1 polymer ?
#
loop_
_entity_poly.entity_id
_entity_poly.type
_entity_poly.pdbx_seq_one_letter_code
_entity_poly.pdbx_strand_id
1 'polypeptide(L)' 'MNEDFIRQKLNQELDSISINKLTQLGNQAVQLGLIAGHGYHKGKYEILRQGEALLMSPDEAQSYLEKLIQDVT' A
#
# COMPACT_ATOMS: atom_id res chain seq x y z
N MET A 1 20.27 -4.20 -27.83
CA MET A 1 19.26 -3.62 -26.93
C MET A 1 19.41 -4.36 -25.62
N ASN A 2 19.81 -3.68 -24.53
CA ASN A 2 20.35 -4.33 -23.34
C ASN A 2 19.21 -4.83 -22.43
N GLU A 3 19.14 -6.14 -22.18
CA GLU A 3 18.05 -6.76 -21.41
C GLU A 3 17.96 -6.22 -19.97
N ASP A 4 19.10 -5.83 -19.38
CA ASP A 4 19.16 -5.24 -18.04
C ASP A 4 18.49 -3.86 -17.96
N PHE A 5 18.56 -3.06 -19.03
CA PHE A 5 17.87 -1.77 -19.11
C PHE A 5 16.35 -1.96 -19.20
N ILE A 6 15.90 -2.99 -19.91
CA ILE A 6 14.47 -3.34 -20.00
C ILE A 6 13.96 -3.81 -18.63
N ARG A 7 14.72 -4.65 -17.92
CA ARG A 7 14.38 -5.11 -16.56
C ARG A 7 14.32 -3.97 -15.56
N GLN A 8 15.30 -3.06 -15.56
CA GLN A 8 15.29 -1.90 -14.66
C GLN A 8 14.09 -0.99 -14.90
N LYS A 9 13.79 -0.70 -16.18
CA LYS A 9 12.64 0.13 -16.53
C LYS A 9 11.32 -0.53 -16.14
N LEU A 10 11.19 -1.84 -16.39
CA LEU A 10 10.02 -2.62 -15.99
C LEU A 10 9.84 -2.62 -14.45
N ASN A 11 10.91 -2.79 -13.69
CA ASN A 11 10.85 -2.74 -12.23
C ASN A 11 10.40 -1.35 -11.72
N GLN A 12 10.94 -0.27 -12.30
CA GLN A 12 10.52 1.10 -11.94
C GLN A 12 9.04 1.36 -12.24
N GLU A 13 8.55 0.87 -13.38
CA GLU A 13 7.12 0.96 -13.73
C GLU A 13 6.26 0.15 -12.76
N LEU A 14 6.68 -1.08 -12.39
CA LEU A 14 5.99 -1.92 -11.40
C LEU A 14 5.96 -1.28 -10.01
N ASP A 15 7.07 -0.68 -9.56
CA ASP A 15 7.15 0.03 -8.29
C ASP A 15 6.17 1.21 -8.26
N SER A 16 6.07 1.96 -9.35
CA SER A 16 5.12 3.08 -9.46
C SER A 16 3.65 2.62 -9.43
N ILE A 17 3.34 1.49 -10.05
CA ILE A 17 1.99 0.89 -10.06
C ILE A 17 1.64 0.39 -8.65
N SER A 18 2.58 -0.26 -7.98
CA SER A 18 2.41 -0.78 -6.61
C SER A 18 2.14 0.34 -5.60
N ILE A 19 2.92 1.42 -5.66
CA ILE A 19 2.71 2.61 -4.80
C ILE A 19 1.34 3.25 -5.06
N ASN A 20 0.91 3.30 -6.32
CA ASN A 20 -0.41 3.82 -6.68
C ASN A 20 -1.52 2.94 -6.10
N LYS A 21 -1.41 1.62 -6.23
CA LYS A 21 -2.37 0.67 -5.68
C LYS A 21 -2.49 0.74 -4.16
N LEU A 22 -1.36 0.80 -3.44
CA LEU A 22 -1.37 0.89 -1.98
C LEU A 22 -2.04 2.19 -1.49
N THR A 23 -1.75 3.30 -2.18
CA THR A 23 -2.39 4.60 -1.90
C THR A 23 -3.90 4.54 -2.14
N GLN A 24 -4.34 3.92 -3.24
CA GLN A 24 -5.76 3.74 -3.56
C GLN A 24 -6.49 2.92 -2.50
N LEU A 25 -5.92 1.78 -2.10
CA LEU A 25 -6.48 0.91 -1.05
C LEU A 25 -6.58 1.65 0.29
N GLY A 26 -5.52 2.39 0.67
CA GLY A 26 -5.54 3.18 1.89
C GLY A 26 -6.64 4.24 1.88
N ASN A 27 -6.80 4.96 0.75
CA ASN A 27 -7.86 5.96 0.60
C ASN A 27 -9.25 5.33 0.66
N GLN A 28 -9.45 4.17 0.03
CA GLN A 28 -10.71 3.45 0.09
C GLN A 28 -11.03 3.00 1.52
N ALA A 29 -10.05 2.45 2.26
CA ALA A 29 -10.23 2.05 3.65
C ALA A 29 -10.58 3.23 4.57
N VAL A 30 -10.03 4.42 4.33
CA VAL A 30 -10.43 5.66 5.03
C VAL A 30 -11.86 6.06 4.68
N GLN A 31 -12.24 6.03 3.40
CA GLN A 31 -13.60 6.37 2.95
C GLN A 31 -14.66 5.43 3.54
N LEU A 32 -14.33 4.15 3.71
CA LEU A 32 -15.19 3.14 4.34
C LEU A 32 -15.20 3.24 5.88
N GLY A 33 -14.39 4.11 6.49
CA GLY A 33 -14.28 4.26 7.94
C GLY A 33 -13.59 3.08 8.64
N LEU A 34 -12.85 2.25 7.91
CA LEU A 34 -12.16 1.05 8.44
C LEU A 34 -10.86 1.40 9.15
N ILE A 35 -10.21 2.49 8.72
CA ILE A 35 -8.99 3.06 9.29
C ILE A 35 -9.14 4.59 9.40
N ALA A 36 -8.40 5.21 10.31
CA ALA A 36 -8.39 6.65 10.51
C ALA A 36 -7.43 7.37 9.54
N GLY A 37 -6.40 6.68 9.05
CA GLY A 37 -5.40 7.26 8.16
C GLY A 37 -4.30 6.28 7.80
N HIS A 38 -3.48 6.64 6.82
CA HIS A 38 -2.37 5.83 6.35
C HIS A 38 -1.26 6.71 5.74
N GLY A 39 -0.04 6.20 5.68
CA GLY A 39 1.07 6.89 5.04
C GLY A 39 2.42 6.18 5.19
N TYR A 40 3.42 6.63 4.45
CA TYR A 40 4.78 6.07 4.55
C TYR A 40 5.63 6.88 5.53
N HIS A 41 6.13 6.23 6.58
CA HIS A 41 6.96 6.84 7.61
C HIS A 41 8.17 5.96 7.95
N LYS A 42 9.39 6.54 7.87
CA LYS A 42 10.66 5.89 8.27
C LYS A 42 10.90 4.49 7.66
N GLY A 43 10.57 4.32 6.38
CA GLY A 43 10.81 3.06 5.68
C GLY A 43 9.70 2.02 5.86
N LYS A 44 8.63 2.34 6.59
CA LYS A 44 7.47 1.49 6.80
C LYS A 44 6.19 2.20 6.38
N TYR A 45 5.20 1.41 6.00
CA TYR A 45 3.85 1.89 5.85
C TYR A 45 3.15 1.87 7.22
N GLU A 46 2.54 3.00 7.56
CA GLU A 46 1.76 3.19 8.77
C GLU A 46 0.27 3.16 8.43
N ILE A 47 -0.50 2.41 9.21
CA ILE A 47 -1.95 2.35 9.14
C ILE A 47 -2.50 2.64 10.54
N LEU A 48 -3.29 3.71 10.67
CA LEU A 48 -3.91 4.11 11.92
C LEU A 48 -5.29 3.45 12.04
N ARG A 49 -5.45 2.50 12.94
CA ARG A 49 -6.71 1.77 13.12
C ARG A 49 -7.00 1.59 14.60
N GLN A 50 -8.23 1.92 15.01
CA GLN A 50 -8.70 1.74 16.40
C GLN A 50 -7.80 2.39 17.47
N GLY A 51 -7.13 3.49 17.13
CA GLY A 51 -6.20 4.19 18.04
C GLY A 51 -4.78 3.64 18.07
N GLU A 52 -4.49 2.60 17.28
CA GLU A 52 -3.15 2.01 17.16
C GLU A 52 -2.53 2.30 15.79
N ALA A 53 -1.20 2.42 15.76
CA ALA A 53 -0.41 2.56 14.54
C ALA A 53 0.23 1.22 14.18
N LEU A 54 -0.26 0.59 13.12
CA LEU A 54 0.31 -0.63 12.56
C LEU A 54 1.42 -0.26 11.58
N LEU A 55 2.65 -0.72 11.88
CA LEU A 55 3.82 -0.46 11.04
C LEU A 55 4.24 -1.75 10.32
N MET A 56 4.17 -1.73 8.99
CA MET A 56 4.48 -2.90 8.17
C MET A 56 5.18 -2.49 6.87
N SER A 57 5.70 -3.47 6.12
CA SER A 57 6.21 -3.22 4.77
C SER A 57 5.08 -2.83 3.81
N PRO A 58 5.38 -2.18 2.67
CA PRO A 58 4.36 -1.87 1.66
C PRO A 58 3.55 -3.08 1.19
N ASP A 59 4.19 -4.23 0.99
CA ASP A 59 3.52 -5.46 0.54
C ASP A 59 2.57 -5.99 1.60
N GLU A 60 2.99 -6.01 2.87
CA GLU A 60 2.13 -6.39 3.99
C GLU A 60 0.94 -5.43 4.14
N ALA A 61 1.16 -4.13 3.97
CA ALA A 61 0.11 -3.12 4.01
C ALA A 61 -0.90 -3.31 2.88
N GLN A 62 -0.44 -3.66 1.68
CA GLN A 62 -1.32 -3.91 0.55
C GLN A 62 -2.23 -5.10 0.84
N SER A 63 -1.66 -6.26 1.22
CA SER A 63 -2.44 -7.45 1.54
C SER A 63 -3.39 -7.23 2.72
N TYR A 64 -2.95 -6.47 3.73
CA TYR A 64 -3.78 -6.11 4.87
C TYR A 64 -5.00 -5.28 4.45
N LEU A 65 -4.80 -4.23 3.65
CA LEU A 65 -5.87 -3.34 3.21
C LEU A 65 -6.83 -4.04 2.25
N GLU A 66 -6.34 -4.87 1.33
CA GLU A 66 -7.16 -5.70 0.44
C GLU A 66 -8.13 -6.58 1.25
N LYS A 67 -7.59 -7.31 2.23
CA LYS A 67 -8.41 -8.17 3.10
C LYS A 67 -9.39 -7.36 3.93
N LEU A 68 -8.94 -6.26 4.53
CA LEU A 68 -9.79 -5.41 5.36
C LEU A 68 -11.00 -4.86 4.60
N ILE A 69 -10.81 -4.46 3.35
CA ILE A 69 -11.88 -3.99 2.46
C ILE A 69 -12.79 -5.15 2.06
N GLN A 70 -12.22 -6.31 1.71
CA GLN A 70 -13.00 -7.48 1.31
C GLN A 70 -13.90 -8.00 2.45
N ASP A 71 -13.48 -7.91 3.71
CA ASP A 71 -14.27 -8.36 4.85
C ASP A 71 -15.58 -7.55 5.06
N VAL A 72 -15.72 -6.38 4.42
CA VAL A 72 -16.90 -5.51 4.53
C VAL A 72 -17.68 -5.32 3.23
N THR A 73 -17.23 -5.93 2.12
CA THR A 73 -17.85 -5.82 0.80
C THR A 73 -18.48 -7.15 0.39
#